data_AF-A0A5J4UTY5-F1
#
_entry.id   AF-A0A5J4UTY5-F1
#
_cell.length_a   1.000
_cell.length_b   1.000
_cell.length_c   1.000
_cell.angle_alpha   90.00
_cell.angle_beta   90.00
_cell.angle_gamma   90.00
#
_symmetry.space_group_name_H-M   'P 1'
#
loop_
_entity.id
_entity.type
_entity.pdbx_description
1 polymer ?
#
loop_
_entity_poly.entity_id
_entity_poly.type
_entity_poly.pdbx_seq_one_letter_code
_entity_poly.pdbx_strand_id
1 'polypeptide(L)'
;MKGCKFISEDPEIFSIFQGYKYKRLDTIDYECLQMYIDLIKETIAAGDERVYEYILNWIAWMIQNPGKKSRAALILQGRQGIGKNRFTDVIAELTNRYSCPNITNIDEFTGNFNSVVENKMFSVLNEMRNYDSKKIINEKNQPRRTAENVMNIIYVSNADSPVQLDTDDRRHLVCACKTVHQVTEEHKEDVEYFTQLSQSYTQEFYENLMTFFLERDISQFNPTLIPMTEAKKQLINVSRTSIDDIIIEHYDQFKQGIPIALVNQYKPQN
;
A
#
# COMPACT_ATOMS: atom_id res chain seq x y z
N MET A 1 9.10 -4.60 34.25
CA MET A 1 8.75 -4.46 32.82
C MET A 1 7.24 -4.53 32.71
N LYS A 2 6.57 -3.40 32.44
CA LYS A 2 5.10 -3.25 32.45
C LYS A 2 4.42 -3.73 31.16
N GLY A 3 5.22 -4.12 30.15
CA GLY A 3 4.76 -4.62 28.86
C GLY A 3 5.77 -4.28 27.75
N CYS A 4 5.39 -4.55 26.52
CA CYS A 4 6.12 -4.14 25.31
C CYS A 4 5.21 -3.28 24.43
N LYS A 5 5.80 -2.33 23.70
CA LYS A 5 5.16 -1.53 22.65
C LYS A 5 6.10 -1.43 21.47
N PHE A 6 5.57 -1.07 20.30
CA PHE A 6 6.44 -0.85 19.14
C PHE A 6 7.47 0.24 19.45
N ILE A 7 7.01 1.41 19.92
CA ILE A 7 7.84 2.49 20.48
C ILE A 7 7.19 3.03 21.76
N SER A 8 8.00 3.33 22.77
CA SER A 8 7.58 3.95 24.03
C SER A 8 8.68 4.87 24.56
N GLU A 9 8.28 6.03 25.10
CA GLU A 9 9.14 6.92 25.89
C GLU A 9 9.14 6.56 27.39
N ASP A 10 8.17 5.76 27.84
CA ASP A 10 8.11 5.25 29.21
C ASP A 10 9.23 4.21 29.45
N PRO A 11 10.20 4.46 30.35
CA PRO A 11 11.32 3.57 30.62
C PRO A 11 10.91 2.21 31.22
N GLU A 12 9.67 2.07 31.72
CA GLU A 12 9.16 0.80 32.24
C GLU A 12 8.54 -0.10 31.17
N ILE A 13 8.38 0.41 29.95
CA ILE A 13 7.86 -0.28 28.76
C ILE A 13 9.00 -0.51 27.77
N PHE A 14 9.15 -1.75 27.31
CA PHE A 14 10.16 -2.07 26.31
C PHE A 14 9.73 -1.69 24.89
N SER A 15 10.55 -0.88 24.24
CA SER A 15 10.40 -0.52 22.82
C SER A 15 10.97 -1.63 21.93
N ILE A 16 10.15 -2.13 21.02
CA ILE A 16 10.56 -3.19 20.09
C ILE A 16 11.33 -2.60 18.91
N PHE A 17 11.03 -1.36 18.56
CA PHE A 17 11.84 -0.58 17.63
C PHE A 17 13.17 -0.17 18.30
N GLN A 18 14.27 -0.52 17.66
CA GLN A 18 15.65 -0.33 18.13
C GLN A 18 16.48 0.40 17.07
N GLY A 19 15.82 1.23 16.24
CA GLY A 19 16.43 1.89 15.09
C GLY A 19 16.46 1.05 13.82
N TYR A 20 16.78 1.71 12.70
CA TYR A 20 16.93 1.09 11.39
C TYR A 20 18.28 0.39 11.23
N LYS A 21 18.36 -0.52 10.26
CA LYS A 21 19.61 -1.22 9.90
C LYS A 21 20.64 -0.26 9.29
N TYR A 22 20.19 0.62 8.41
CA TYR A 22 21.04 1.55 7.68
C TYR A 22 21.14 2.88 8.43
N LYS A 23 22.37 3.42 8.49
CA LYS A 23 22.66 4.69 9.15
C LYS A 23 22.25 5.87 8.28
N ARG A 24 22.03 7.01 8.93
CA ARG A 24 21.93 8.32 8.27
C ARG A 24 23.34 8.78 7.85
N LEU A 25 23.45 9.36 6.67
CA LEU A 25 24.64 9.98 6.13
C LEU A 25 24.57 11.52 6.26
N ASP A 26 25.71 12.19 6.14
CA ASP A 26 25.78 13.67 6.14
C ASP A 26 25.39 14.27 4.78
N THR A 27 25.57 13.51 3.70
CA THR A 27 25.26 13.91 2.32
C THR A 27 24.63 12.75 1.58
N ILE A 28 23.72 13.05 0.65
CA ILE A 28 23.07 12.07 -0.22
C ILE A 28 23.76 12.08 -1.59
N ASP A 29 24.21 10.92 -2.05
CA ASP A 29 24.51 10.65 -3.44
C ASP A 29 23.23 10.21 -4.16
N TYR A 30 22.69 11.10 -5.00
CA TYR A 30 21.47 10.85 -5.77
C TYR A 30 21.70 9.95 -6.97
N GLU A 31 22.93 9.83 -7.49
CA GLU A 31 23.22 9.02 -8.67
C GLU A 31 22.93 7.54 -8.40
N CYS A 32 23.31 7.06 -7.22
CA CYS A 32 23.05 5.67 -6.81
C CYS A 32 21.55 5.37 -6.65
N LEU A 33 20.71 6.39 -6.42
CA LEU A 33 19.26 6.25 -6.22
C LEU A 33 18.47 6.26 -7.54
N GLN A 34 19.06 6.76 -8.62
CA GLN A 34 18.37 7.12 -9.86
C GLN A 34 17.50 5.99 -10.39
N MET A 35 18.03 4.77 -10.55
CA MET A 35 17.26 3.64 -11.11
C MET A 35 16.06 3.25 -10.24
N TYR A 36 16.17 3.36 -8.92
CA TYR A 36 15.05 3.06 -8.02
C TYR A 36 13.99 4.16 -8.07
N ILE A 37 14.42 5.42 -8.11
CA ILE A 37 13.52 6.56 -8.25
C ILE A 37 12.78 6.53 -9.59
N ASP A 38 13.47 6.17 -10.67
CA ASP A 38 12.88 6.01 -12.01
C ASP A 38 11.89 4.85 -12.04
N LEU A 39 12.18 3.73 -11.38
CA LEU A 39 11.21 2.65 -11.21
C LEU A 39 9.92 3.16 -10.54
N ILE A 40 10.04 3.96 -9.47
CA ILE A 40 8.86 4.51 -8.79
C ILE A 40 8.10 5.45 -9.73
N LYS A 41 8.80 6.37 -10.40
CA LYS A 41 8.18 7.39 -11.25
C LYS A 41 7.53 6.80 -12.49
N GLU A 42 8.31 6.04 -13.27
CA GLU A 42 7.93 5.61 -14.61
C GLU A 42 7.03 4.37 -14.57
N THR A 43 7.34 3.40 -13.72
CA THR A 43 6.57 2.15 -13.61
C THR A 43 5.46 2.26 -12.57
N ILE A 44 5.79 2.58 -11.31
CA ILE A 44 4.80 2.47 -10.22
C ILE A 44 3.76 3.59 -10.30
N ALA A 45 4.20 4.84 -10.47
CA ALA A 45 3.34 6.01 -10.61
C ALA A 45 2.85 6.26 -12.04
N ALA A 46 3.35 5.49 -13.02
CA ALA A 46 3.03 5.63 -14.44
C ALA A 46 3.22 7.07 -14.98
N GLY A 47 4.17 7.82 -14.41
CA GLY A 47 4.44 9.22 -14.73
C GLY A 47 3.45 10.24 -14.14
N ASP A 48 2.45 9.83 -13.33
CA ASP A 48 1.60 10.79 -12.60
C ASP A 48 2.38 11.35 -11.41
N GLU A 49 2.82 12.61 -11.54
CA GLU A 49 3.61 13.31 -10.53
C GLU A 49 2.93 13.35 -9.15
N ARG A 50 1.59 13.44 -9.08
CA ARG A 50 0.87 13.46 -7.79
C ARG A 50 0.95 12.10 -7.10
N VAL A 51 0.90 11.02 -7.89
CA VAL A 51 1.02 9.65 -7.39
C VAL A 51 2.47 9.39 -6.96
N TYR A 52 3.43 9.80 -7.78
CA TYR A 52 4.87 9.70 -7.49
C TYR A 52 5.23 10.39 -6.16
N GLU A 53 4.87 11.67 -6.02
CA GLU A 53 5.13 12.45 -4.82
C GLU A 53 4.43 11.88 -3.59
N TYR A 54 3.19 11.40 -3.75
CA TYR A 54 2.47 10.72 -2.67
C TYR A 54 3.19 9.44 -2.23
N ILE A 55 3.68 8.61 -3.16
CA ILE A 55 4.40 7.37 -2.82
C ILE A 55 5.66 7.70 -2.02
N LEU A 56 6.48 8.65 -2.47
CA LEU A 56 7.70 9.04 -1.75
C LEU A 56 7.40 9.61 -0.37
N ASN A 57 6.40 10.49 -0.26
CA ASN A 57 5.96 11.07 1.01
C ASN A 57 5.39 10.00 1.96
N TRP A 58 4.67 9.01 1.44
CA TRP A 58 4.12 7.92 2.24
C TRP A 58 5.23 7.02 2.81
N ILE A 59 6.25 6.68 2.00
CA ILE A 59 7.42 5.92 2.47
C ILE A 59 8.19 6.73 3.52
N ALA A 60 8.47 8.02 3.23
CA ALA A 60 9.12 8.92 4.17
C ALA A 60 8.34 9.04 5.49
N TRP A 61 7.01 9.18 5.43
CA TRP A 61 6.17 9.26 6.62
C TRP A 61 6.28 8.01 7.49
N MET A 62 6.25 6.82 6.88
CA MET A 62 6.42 5.55 7.58
C MET A 62 7.80 5.44 8.25
N ILE A 63 8.86 5.90 7.58
CA ILE A 63 10.24 5.86 8.10
C ILE A 63 10.46 6.91 9.20
N GLN A 64 9.90 8.11 9.05
CA GLN A 64 10.05 9.20 10.04
C GLN A 64 9.12 9.05 11.25
N ASN A 65 8.04 8.27 11.12
CA ASN A 65 7.06 8.03 12.18
C ASN A 65 6.95 6.53 12.52
N PRO A 66 8.04 5.89 12.97
CA PRO A 66 7.98 4.51 13.39
C PRO A 66 6.96 4.37 14.52
N GLY A 67 6.21 3.27 14.52
CA GLY A 67 5.14 3.04 15.49
C GLY A 67 3.84 3.80 15.20
N LYS A 68 3.73 4.54 14.10
CA LYS A 68 2.45 5.13 13.65
C LYS A 68 1.98 4.45 12.37
N LYS A 69 0.67 4.22 12.28
CA LYS A 69 0.01 3.68 11.09
C LYS A 69 -0.49 4.82 10.20
N SER A 70 -0.11 4.84 8.93
CA SER A 70 -0.51 5.89 7.98
C SER A 70 -2.02 5.88 7.70
N ARG A 71 -2.66 4.72 7.90
CA ARG A 71 -4.05 4.41 7.55
C ARG A 71 -4.34 4.46 6.05
N ALA A 72 -3.29 4.61 5.24
CA ALA A 72 -3.31 4.43 3.80
C ALA A 72 -2.58 3.15 3.42
N ALA A 73 -3.07 2.50 2.37
CA ALA A 73 -2.45 1.37 1.72
C ALA A 73 -2.28 1.66 0.23
N LEU A 74 -1.27 1.07 -0.38
CA LEU A 74 -1.05 1.16 -1.81
C LEU A 74 -1.52 -0.14 -2.47
N ILE A 75 -2.17 -0.03 -3.62
CA ILE A 75 -2.53 -1.15 -4.47
C ILE A 75 -1.77 -0.99 -5.78
N LEU A 76 -0.86 -1.93 -6.06
CA LEU A 76 -0.08 -1.98 -7.29
C LEU A 76 -0.70 -3.00 -8.24
N GLN A 77 -1.32 -2.51 -9.31
CA GLN A 77 -1.92 -3.30 -10.37
C GLN A 77 -1.07 -3.22 -11.62
N GLY A 78 -0.88 -4.34 -12.33
CA GLY A 78 -0.20 -4.33 -13.61
C GLY A 78 0.35 -5.71 -13.96
N ARG A 79 1.04 -5.83 -15.10
CA ARG A 79 1.60 -7.11 -15.54
C ARG A 79 2.64 -7.65 -14.57
N GLN A 80 2.82 -8.97 -14.57
CA GLN A 80 3.92 -9.60 -13.86
C GLN A 80 5.25 -9.26 -14.55
N GLY A 81 6.34 -9.21 -13.77
CA GLY A 81 7.68 -8.98 -14.30
C GLY A 81 8.03 -7.52 -14.59
N ILE A 82 7.17 -6.56 -14.22
CA ILE A 82 7.41 -5.11 -14.45
C ILE A 82 8.18 -4.40 -13.33
N GLY A 83 8.60 -5.12 -12.30
CA GLY A 83 9.38 -4.53 -11.18
C GLY A 83 8.58 -4.15 -9.92
N LYS A 84 7.28 -4.50 -9.83
CA LYS A 84 6.47 -4.24 -8.61
C LYS A 84 7.13 -4.80 -7.34
N ASN A 85 7.64 -6.03 -7.40
CA ASN A 85 8.33 -6.63 -6.24
C ASN A 85 9.69 -5.98 -5.99
N ARG A 86 10.43 -5.57 -7.03
CA ARG A 86 11.69 -4.82 -6.86
C ARG A 86 11.48 -3.51 -6.10
N PHE A 87 10.34 -2.85 -6.35
CA PHE A 87 9.93 -1.67 -5.60
C PHE A 87 9.69 -2.00 -4.11
N THR A 88 8.89 -3.03 -3.82
CA THR A 88 8.51 -3.37 -2.44
C THR A 88 9.64 -4.01 -1.64
N ASP A 89 10.52 -4.79 -2.27
CA ASP A 89 11.66 -5.48 -1.65
C ASP A 89 12.62 -4.47 -1.02
N VAL A 90 12.86 -3.33 -1.68
CA VAL A 90 13.71 -2.25 -1.15
C VAL A 90 13.12 -1.65 0.13
N ILE A 91 11.79 -1.40 0.16
CA ILE A 91 11.11 -0.87 1.35
C ILE A 91 11.16 -1.90 2.50
N ALA A 92 10.96 -3.18 2.17
CA ALA A 92 11.08 -4.26 3.13
C ALA A 92 12.52 -4.36 3.69
N GLU A 93 13.55 -4.17 2.86
CA GLU A 93 14.94 -4.18 3.33
C GLU A 93 15.27 -2.95 4.20
N LEU A 94 14.80 -1.75 3.85
CA LEU A 94 14.96 -0.54 4.70
C LEU A 94 14.34 -0.73 6.08
N THR A 95 13.19 -1.41 6.16
CA THR A 95 12.47 -1.71 7.42
C THR A 95 12.90 -3.04 8.06
N ASN A 96 13.65 -3.87 7.33
CA ASN A 96 14.29 -5.12 7.72
C ASN A 96 13.42 -5.99 8.64
N ARG A 97 13.87 -6.26 9.88
CA ARG A 97 13.17 -7.08 10.91
C ARG A 97 11.75 -6.61 11.26
N TYR A 98 11.40 -5.38 10.89
CA TYR A 98 10.07 -4.78 11.05
C TYR A 98 9.19 -4.93 9.80
N SER A 99 9.61 -5.74 8.82
CA SER A 99 8.87 -5.99 7.58
C SER A 99 8.39 -7.45 7.44
N CYS A 100 7.31 -7.62 6.69
CA CYS A 100 6.85 -8.89 6.14
C CYS A 100 6.81 -8.77 4.60
N PRO A 101 7.90 -9.12 3.89
CA PRO A 101 8.11 -8.77 2.49
C PRO A 101 7.20 -9.51 1.50
N ASN A 102 6.58 -10.61 1.90
CA ASN A 102 5.71 -11.38 1.04
C ASN A 102 4.74 -12.22 1.88
N ILE A 103 3.49 -11.78 1.98
CA ILE A 103 2.40 -12.57 2.55
C ILE A 103 1.47 -12.95 1.41
N THR A 104 1.30 -14.25 1.22
CA THR A 104 0.45 -14.85 0.18
C THR A 104 -0.79 -15.52 0.75
N ASN A 105 -0.83 -15.76 2.08
CA ASN A 105 -2.00 -16.28 2.76
C ASN A 105 -2.55 -15.31 3.82
N ILE A 106 -3.82 -14.93 3.67
CA ILE A 106 -4.51 -14.00 4.56
C ILE A 106 -4.74 -14.58 5.96
N ASP A 107 -4.75 -15.91 6.09
CA ASP A 107 -4.85 -16.60 7.39
C ASP A 107 -3.66 -16.27 8.30
N GLU A 108 -2.55 -15.78 7.75
CA GLU A 108 -1.43 -15.25 8.53
C GLU A 108 -1.78 -13.92 9.24
N PHE A 109 -2.81 -13.20 8.76
CA PHE A 109 -3.38 -12.00 9.41
C PHE A 109 -4.60 -12.31 10.27
N THR A 110 -5.40 -13.32 9.92
CA THR A 110 -6.72 -13.55 10.54
C THR A 110 -6.79 -14.82 11.41
N GLY A 111 -5.77 -15.67 11.36
CA GLY A 111 -5.71 -16.92 12.13
C GLY A 111 -5.30 -16.72 13.59
N ASN A 112 -5.28 -17.81 14.36
CA ASN A 112 -4.79 -17.83 15.75
C ASN A 112 -3.28 -17.52 15.89
N PHE A 113 -2.56 -17.36 14.77
CA PHE A 113 -1.13 -17.13 14.67
C PHE A 113 -0.81 -15.69 14.23
N ASN A 114 -1.34 -14.70 14.96
CA ASN A 114 -1.03 -13.27 14.75
C ASN A 114 0.46 -12.89 15.02
N SER A 115 1.33 -13.86 15.33
CA SER A 115 2.76 -13.62 15.57
C SER A 115 3.51 -13.15 14.32
N VAL A 116 3.02 -13.47 13.12
CA VAL A 116 3.68 -13.09 11.86
C VAL A 116 3.64 -11.58 11.66
N VAL A 117 2.53 -10.95 12.04
CA VAL A 117 2.27 -9.51 11.86
C VAL A 117 2.63 -8.67 13.09
N GLU A 118 2.89 -9.33 14.23
CA GLU A 118 3.27 -8.66 15.46
C GLU A 118 4.62 -7.94 15.29
N ASN A 119 4.67 -6.69 15.74
CA ASN A 119 5.88 -5.86 15.71
C ASN A 119 6.40 -5.57 14.30
N LYS A 120 5.50 -5.52 13.33
CA LYS A 120 5.79 -5.19 11.94
C LYS A 120 5.18 -3.85 11.59
N MET A 121 5.98 -2.99 10.97
CA MET A 121 5.57 -1.68 10.48
C MET A 121 5.27 -1.67 8.99
N PHE A 122 5.74 -2.67 8.25
CA PHE A 122 5.55 -2.77 6.81
C PHE A 122 5.20 -4.20 6.40
N SER A 123 4.28 -4.36 5.45
CA SER A 123 3.97 -5.65 4.85
C SER A 123 3.53 -5.53 3.40
N VAL A 124 3.87 -6.56 2.62
CA VAL A 124 3.43 -6.73 1.24
C VAL A 124 2.46 -7.90 1.18
N LEU A 125 1.28 -7.64 0.65
CA LEU A 125 0.26 -8.64 0.36
C LEU A 125 0.28 -8.97 -1.12
N ASN A 126 0.82 -10.13 -1.48
CA ASN A 126 1.01 -10.50 -2.88
C ASN A 126 -0.07 -11.49 -3.32
N GLU A 127 -0.68 -11.23 -4.49
CA GLU A 127 -1.69 -12.07 -5.15
C GLU A 127 -2.96 -12.37 -4.33
N MET A 128 -3.24 -11.57 -3.30
CA MET A 128 -4.49 -11.66 -2.53
C MET A 128 -5.70 -11.30 -3.42
N ARG A 129 -6.76 -12.11 -3.35
CA ARG A 129 -8.02 -11.90 -4.08
C ARG A 129 -9.20 -11.75 -3.12
N ASN A 130 -10.13 -10.87 -3.46
CA ASN A 130 -11.47 -10.77 -2.85
C ASN A 130 -11.48 -10.61 -1.32
N TYR A 131 -10.53 -9.84 -0.77
CA TYR A 131 -10.45 -9.64 0.67
C TYR A 131 -10.94 -8.25 1.12
N ASP A 132 -11.60 -8.21 2.27
CA ASP A 132 -12.01 -6.98 2.94
C ASP A 132 -10.80 -6.33 3.66
N SER A 133 -10.05 -5.53 2.90
CA SER A 133 -8.88 -4.78 3.37
C SER A 133 -9.17 -3.92 4.61
N LYS A 134 -10.43 -3.53 4.83
CA LYS A 134 -10.82 -2.76 6.02
C LYS A 134 -10.56 -3.54 7.31
N LYS A 135 -10.62 -4.87 7.33
CA LYS A 135 -10.35 -5.66 8.55
C LYS A 135 -8.92 -5.50 9.03
N ILE A 136 -7.95 -5.53 8.11
CA ILE A 136 -6.52 -5.37 8.42
C ILE A 136 -6.18 -3.90 8.72
N ILE A 137 -6.84 -2.97 8.04
CA ILE A 137 -6.57 -1.54 8.23
C ILE A 137 -7.22 -1.02 9.53
N ASN A 138 -8.41 -1.50 9.90
CA ASN A 138 -9.19 -0.96 11.03
C ASN A 138 -8.91 -1.57 12.38
N GLU A 139 -8.69 -2.89 12.50
CA GLU A 139 -8.49 -3.63 13.75
C GLU A 139 -9.22 -3.09 15.01
N LYS A 140 -10.44 -2.56 14.86
CA LYS A 140 -11.14 -1.96 16.00
C LYS A 140 -11.89 -2.97 16.88
N ASN A 141 -11.95 -4.25 16.51
CA ASN A 141 -12.87 -5.21 17.14
C ASN A 141 -12.37 -6.67 17.24
N GLN A 142 -11.06 -6.93 17.44
CA GLN A 142 -10.57 -8.28 17.78
C GLN A 142 -10.27 -8.39 19.29
N PRO A 143 -10.66 -9.48 19.99
CA PRO A 143 -10.40 -9.62 21.42
C PRO A 143 -8.91 -9.91 21.70
N ARG A 144 -8.27 -8.99 22.44
CA ARG A 144 -7.07 -9.12 23.30
C ARG A 144 -5.89 -9.98 22.78
N ARG A 145 -4.95 -9.30 22.11
CA ARG A 145 -3.55 -9.24 22.57
C ARG A 145 -3.06 -7.79 22.57
N THR A 146 -2.13 -7.50 23.47
CA THR A 146 -1.59 -6.17 23.87
C THR A 146 -0.70 -5.49 22.82
N ALA A 147 -0.76 -5.91 21.55
CA ALA A 147 0.13 -5.44 20.50
C ALA A 147 -0.55 -4.38 19.64
N GLU A 148 0.08 -3.22 19.55
CA GLU A 148 -0.35 -2.10 18.72
C GLU A 148 -0.10 -2.42 17.23
N ASN A 149 -1.12 -2.26 16.39
CA ASN A 149 -0.96 -2.38 14.94
C ASN A 149 -0.47 -1.07 14.32
N VAL A 150 0.81 -1.07 13.97
CA VAL A 150 1.52 0.04 13.35
C VAL A 150 1.83 -0.23 11.87
N MET A 151 1.22 -1.27 11.30
CA MET A 151 1.57 -1.80 9.99
C MET A 151 1.01 -0.97 8.83
N ASN A 152 1.88 -0.67 7.87
CA ASN A 152 1.59 -0.07 6.58
C ASN A 152 1.67 -1.15 5.49
N ILE A 153 0.76 -1.11 4.52
CA ILE A 153 0.53 -2.25 3.62
C ILE A 153 0.59 -1.83 2.16
N ILE A 154 1.23 -2.67 1.36
CA ILE A 154 1.16 -2.63 -0.10
C ILE A 154 0.53 -3.92 -0.60
N TYR A 155 -0.53 -3.81 -1.39
CA TYR A 155 -1.12 -4.91 -2.14
C TYR A 155 -0.45 -4.96 -3.50
N VAL A 156 0.05 -6.13 -3.90
CA VAL A 156 0.60 -6.37 -5.24
C VAL A 156 -0.28 -7.39 -5.93
N SER A 157 -0.79 -7.03 -7.11
CA SER A 157 -1.61 -7.95 -7.89
C SER A 157 -1.42 -7.78 -9.38
N ASN A 158 -1.63 -8.89 -10.08
CA ASN A 158 -1.72 -8.95 -11.53
C ASN A 158 -3.18 -8.93 -12.02
N ALA A 159 -4.15 -9.00 -11.11
CA ALA A 159 -5.57 -8.96 -11.44
C ALA A 159 -6.08 -7.52 -11.57
N ASP A 160 -7.01 -7.30 -12.51
CA ASP A 160 -7.64 -5.99 -12.74
C ASP A 160 -8.51 -5.53 -11.55
N SER A 161 -8.95 -6.46 -10.69
CA SER A 161 -9.73 -6.16 -9.49
C SER A 161 -9.28 -7.01 -8.30
N PRO A 162 -8.18 -6.65 -7.60
CA PRO A 162 -7.64 -7.44 -6.49
C PRO A 162 -8.40 -7.26 -5.18
N VAL A 163 -9.02 -6.09 -4.99
CA VAL A 163 -9.68 -5.66 -3.76
C VAL A 163 -10.97 -4.94 -4.12
N GLN A 164 -12.05 -5.22 -3.39
CA GLN A 164 -13.30 -4.47 -3.52
C GLN A 164 -13.18 -3.15 -2.75
N LEU A 165 -13.50 -2.04 -3.41
CA LEU A 165 -13.46 -0.70 -2.81
C LEU A 165 -14.86 -0.11 -2.71
N ASP A 166 -15.18 0.45 -1.55
CA ASP A 166 -16.39 1.25 -1.37
C ASP A 166 -16.31 2.56 -2.17
N THR A 167 -17.47 3.13 -2.47
CA THR A 167 -17.61 4.43 -3.14
C THR A 167 -16.97 5.59 -2.38
N ASP A 168 -16.89 5.51 -1.05
CA ASP A 168 -16.27 6.52 -0.18
C ASP A 168 -14.86 6.12 0.28
N ASP A 169 -14.20 5.18 -0.40
CA ASP A 169 -12.87 4.73 -0.03
C ASP A 169 -11.86 5.89 0.04
N ARG A 170 -11.33 6.09 1.24
CA ARG A 170 -10.28 7.08 1.54
C ARG A 170 -8.96 6.47 1.99
N ARG A 171 -8.75 5.17 1.73
CA ARG A 171 -7.64 4.39 2.32
C ARG A 171 -6.70 3.79 1.30
N HIS A 172 -7.13 3.65 0.06
CA HIS A 172 -6.33 2.99 -0.95
C HIS A 172 -5.88 4.01 -1.99
N LEU A 173 -4.57 4.11 -2.19
CA LEU A 173 -4.01 4.62 -3.42
C LEU A 173 -3.98 3.46 -4.41
N VAL A 174 -4.60 3.61 -5.59
CA VAL A 174 -4.57 2.58 -6.63
C VAL A 174 -3.65 3.03 -7.76
N CYS A 175 -2.54 2.30 -7.91
CA CYS A 175 -1.54 2.52 -8.93
C CYS A 175 -1.73 1.49 -10.05
N ALA A 176 -2.20 1.93 -11.22
CA ALA A 176 -2.11 1.14 -12.44
C ALA A 176 -0.68 1.29 -13.00
N CYS A 177 0.20 0.40 -12.59
CA CYS A 177 1.61 0.41 -12.94
C CYS A 177 1.80 0.23 -14.46
N LYS A 178 2.66 1.07 -15.03
CA LYS A 178 3.00 1.07 -16.45
C LYS A 178 4.06 0.01 -16.74
N THR A 179 3.91 -0.72 -17.84
CA THR A 179 4.95 -1.61 -18.35
C THR A 179 6.02 -0.79 -19.08
N VAL A 180 7.10 -0.45 -18.38
CA VAL A 180 8.29 0.19 -18.98
C VAL A 180 9.32 -0.87 -19.39
N HIS A 181 9.60 -1.79 -18.47
CA HIS A 181 10.38 -3.01 -18.67
C HIS A 181 9.52 -4.22 -18.26
N GLN A 182 9.65 -5.36 -18.94
CA GLN A 182 8.95 -6.60 -18.59
C GLN A 182 9.83 -7.82 -18.83
N VAL A 183 10.18 -8.52 -17.74
CA VAL A 183 10.89 -9.81 -17.85
C VAL A 183 10.00 -10.84 -18.55
N THR A 184 10.38 -11.22 -19.77
CA THR A 184 9.77 -12.26 -20.60
C THR A 184 10.86 -12.98 -21.40
N GLU A 185 10.55 -14.14 -21.99
CA GLU A 185 11.52 -14.85 -22.85
C GLU A 185 11.96 -14.04 -24.07
N GLU A 186 11.10 -13.15 -24.55
CA GLU A 186 11.30 -12.35 -25.77
C GLU A 186 12.12 -11.07 -25.51
N HIS A 187 12.15 -10.55 -24.28
CA HIS A 187 12.81 -9.29 -23.92
C HIS A 187 13.98 -9.54 -22.96
N LYS A 188 15.13 -9.96 -23.52
CA LYS A 188 16.32 -10.28 -22.74
C LYS A 188 17.01 -9.04 -22.18
N GLU A 189 16.90 -7.91 -22.86
CA GLU A 189 17.38 -6.60 -22.44
C GLU A 189 16.74 -6.13 -21.12
N ASP A 190 15.46 -6.48 -20.89
CA ASP A 190 14.78 -6.16 -19.64
C ASP A 190 15.31 -7.01 -18.48
N VAL A 191 15.79 -8.23 -18.76
CA VAL A 191 16.51 -9.05 -17.77
C VAL A 191 17.80 -8.35 -17.35
N GLU A 192 18.54 -7.77 -18.30
CA GLU A 192 19.76 -7.01 -18.00
C GLU A 192 19.46 -5.76 -17.17
N TYR A 193 18.41 -4.99 -17.52
CA TYR A 193 17.95 -3.86 -16.71
C TYR A 193 17.67 -4.26 -15.26
N PHE A 194 16.87 -5.30 -15.03
CA PHE A 194 16.55 -5.74 -13.67
C PHE A 194 17.73 -6.37 -12.94
N THR A 195 18.71 -6.91 -13.68
CA THR A 195 19.98 -7.39 -13.12
C THR A 195 20.81 -6.21 -12.62
N GLN A 196 20.99 -5.18 -13.43
CA GLN A 196 21.69 -3.94 -13.06
C GLN A 196 21.01 -3.25 -11.87
N LEU A 197 19.68 -3.13 -11.91
CA LEU A 197 18.90 -2.58 -10.80
C LEU A 197 19.12 -3.38 -9.50
N SER A 198 19.15 -4.71 -9.58
CA SER A 198 19.37 -5.53 -8.39
C SER A 198 20.80 -5.43 -7.86
N GLN A 199 21.78 -5.26 -8.77
CA GLN A 199 23.19 -5.08 -8.43
C GLN A 199 23.49 -3.70 -7.84
N SER A 200 22.71 -2.67 -8.19
CA SER A 200 22.86 -1.31 -7.64
C SER A 200 22.42 -1.21 -6.18
N TYR A 201 21.69 -2.20 -5.65
CA TYR A 201 21.22 -2.23 -4.25
C TYR A 201 22.33 -2.62 -3.26
N THR A 202 23.40 -1.83 -3.25
CA THR A 202 24.53 -1.95 -2.33
C THR A 202 24.19 -1.38 -0.95
N GLN A 203 25.08 -1.57 0.04
CA GLN A 203 24.93 -0.91 1.33
C GLN A 203 24.88 0.62 1.18
N GLU A 204 25.71 1.18 0.29
CA GLU A 204 25.73 2.61 -0.02
C GLU A 204 24.39 3.10 -0.57
N PHE A 205 23.77 2.35 -1.48
CA PHE A 205 22.42 2.66 -1.98
C PHE A 205 21.41 2.76 -0.83
N TYR A 206 21.38 1.78 0.07
CA TYR A 206 20.41 1.76 1.16
C TYR A 206 20.67 2.84 2.22
N GLU A 207 21.92 3.19 2.51
CA GLU A 207 22.27 4.31 3.41
C GLU A 207 21.87 5.66 2.80
N ASN A 208 22.09 5.86 1.50
CA ASN A 208 21.63 7.04 0.77
C ASN A 208 20.10 7.11 0.70
N LEU A 209 19.42 6.00 0.41
CA LEU A 209 17.96 5.96 0.32
C LEU A 209 17.30 6.17 1.69
N MET A 210 17.87 5.60 2.75
CA MET A 210 17.43 5.85 4.12
C MET A 210 17.59 7.35 4.47
N THR A 211 18.73 7.95 4.15
CA THR A 211 18.98 9.39 4.36
C THR A 211 17.99 10.24 3.56
N PHE A 212 17.76 9.92 2.29
CA PHE A 212 16.76 10.56 1.44
C PHE A 212 15.36 10.59 2.09
N PHE A 213 14.89 9.44 2.60
CA PHE A 213 13.57 9.39 3.25
C PHE A 213 13.53 10.04 4.63
N LEU A 214 14.62 10.00 5.40
CA LEU A 214 14.70 10.68 6.70
C LEU A 214 14.74 12.21 6.57
N GLU A 215 15.33 12.73 5.49
CA GLU A 215 15.51 14.18 5.26
C GLU A 215 14.42 14.81 4.41
N ARG A 216 13.59 14.00 3.74
CA ARG A 216 12.47 14.49 2.95
C ARG A 216 11.48 15.29 3.80
N ASP A 217 11.20 16.53 3.39
CA ASP A 217 10.21 17.38 4.05
C ASP A 217 8.80 16.83 3.80
N ILE A 218 8.17 16.36 4.87
CA ILE A 218 6.79 15.87 4.89
C ILE A 218 5.93 16.68 5.88
N SER A 219 6.35 17.89 6.26
CA SER A 219 5.65 18.73 7.24
C SER A 219 4.21 19.05 6.84
N GLN A 220 3.95 19.14 5.53
CA GLN A 220 2.61 19.37 4.96
C GLN A 220 1.93 18.08 4.47
N PHE A 221 2.59 16.93 4.59
CA PHE A 221 2.05 15.68 4.09
C PHE A 221 1.02 15.10 5.05
N ASN A 222 -0.17 14.80 4.51
CA ASN A 222 -1.20 14.06 5.23
C ASN A 222 -1.44 12.72 4.51
N PRO A 223 -1.09 11.57 5.12
CA PRO A 223 -1.26 10.26 4.49
C PRO A 223 -2.72 9.89 4.26
N THR A 224 -3.69 10.63 4.79
CA THR A 224 -5.12 10.39 4.54
C THR A 224 -5.66 11.12 3.31
N LEU A 225 -4.88 12.04 2.73
CA LEU A 225 -5.23 12.77 1.50
C LEU A 225 -4.73 12.02 0.28
N ILE A 226 -5.40 10.93 -0.04
CA ILE A 226 -5.00 10.01 -1.12
C ILE A 226 -5.47 10.54 -2.49
N PRO A 227 -4.59 10.65 -3.50
CA PRO A 227 -4.98 10.99 -4.86
C PRO A 227 -6.04 10.05 -5.43
N MET A 228 -7.08 10.61 -6.06
CA MET A 228 -8.08 9.84 -6.81
C MET A 228 -7.56 9.57 -8.22
N THR A 229 -7.05 8.36 -8.46
CA THR A 229 -6.57 7.90 -9.77
C THR A 229 -7.71 7.34 -10.64
N GLU A 230 -7.51 7.28 -11.96
CA GLU A 230 -8.49 6.63 -12.86
C GLU A 230 -8.66 5.14 -12.52
N ALA A 231 -7.57 4.45 -12.19
CA ALA A 231 -7.60 3.07 -11.72
C ALA A 231 -8.47 2.90 -10.46
N LYS A 232 -8.37 3.84 -9.51
CA LYS A 232 -9.22 3.84 -8.31
C LYS A 232 -10.69 4.03 -8.67
N LYS A 233 -11.01 4.98 -9.56
CA LYS A 233 -12.39 5.20 -10.04
C LYS A 233 -12.96 3.95 -10.71
N GLN A 234 -12.18 3.29 -11.56
CA GLN A 234 -12.57 2.05 -12.21
C GLN A 234 -12.83 0.93 -11.19
N LEU A 235 -11.93 0.75 -10.22
CA LEU A 235 -12.07 -0.27 -9.20
C LEU A 235 -13.30 -0.05 -8.30
N ILE A 236 -13.58 1.21 -7.94
CA ILE A 236 -14.82 1.60 -7.25
C ILE A 236 -16.05 1.26 -8.09
N ASN A 237 -16.03 1.59 -9.39
CA ASN A 237 -17.17 1.33 -10.28
C ASN A 237 -17.44 -0.16 -10.45
N VAL A 238 -16.40 -0.99 -10.63
CA VAL A 238 -16.53 -2.45 -10.76
C VAL A 238 -16.96 -3.10 -9.43
N SER A 239 -16.67 -2.45 -8.30
CA SER A 239 -17.10 -2.91 -6.97
C SER A 239 -18.56 -2.55 -6.63
N ARG A 240 -19.26 -1.77 -7.47
CA ARG A 240 -20.67 -1.41 -7.25
C ARG A 240 -21.59 -2.61 -7.41
N THR A 241 -22.62 -2.66 -6.60
CA THR A 241 -23.69 -3.65 -6.77
C THR A 241 -24.67 -3.18 -7.84
N SER A 242 -25.41 -4.09 -8.47
CA SER A 242 -26.49 -3.73 -9.39
C SER A 242 -27.58 -2.88 -8.72
N ILE A 243 -27.71 -2.97 -7.38
CA ILE A 243 -28.61 -2.11 -6.61
C ILE A 243 -28.07 -0.66 -6.59
N ASP A 244 -26.77 -0.47 -6.41
CA ASP A 244 -26.15 0.86 -6.43
C ASP A 244 -26.33 1.53 -7.81
N ASP A 245 -26.19 0.77 -8.90
CA ASP A 245 -26.40 1.29 -10.25
C ASP A 245 -27.85 1.76 -10.46
N ILE A 246 -28.84 0.98 -10.01
CA ILE A 246 -30.25 1.37 -10.04
C ILE A 246 -30.48 2.63 -9.18
N ILE A 247 -29.89 2.70 -8.00
CA ILE A 247 -30.01 3.88 -7.12
C ILE A 247 -29.43 5.13 -7.80
N ILE A 248 -28.29 5.00 -8.48
CA ILE A 248 -27.62 6.11 -9.18
C ILE A 248 -28.44 6.53 -10.41
N GLU A 249 -28.88 5.58 -11.24
CA GLU A 249 -29.68 5.85 -12.45
C GLU A 249 -30.99 6.56 -12.13
N HIS A 250 -31.63 6.16 -11.01
CA HIS A 250 -32.92 6.69 -10.59
C HIS A 250 -32.81 7.72 -9.44
N TYR A 251 -31.62 8.27 -9.17
CA TYR A 251 -31.38 9.12 -7.99
C TYR A 251 -32.37 10.29 -7.86
N ASP A 252 -32.62 11.01 -8.96
CA ASP A 252 -33.56 12.13 -8.96
C ASP A 252 -35.01 11.68 -8.71
N GLN A 253 -35.39 10.51 -9.21
CA GLN A 253 -36.72 9.93 -8.98
C GLN A 253 -36.88 9.49 -7.52
N PHE A 254 -35.84 8.89 -6.92
CA PHE A 254 -35.83 8.57 -5.49
C PHE A 254 -35.88 9.83 -4.62
N LYS A 255 -35.15 10.89 -4.99
CA LYS A 255 -35.13 12.16 -4.27
C LYS A 255 -36.47 12.90 -4.32
N GLN A 256 -37.16 12.85 -5.45
CA GLN A 256 -38.49 13.44 -5.63
C GLN A 256 -39.62 12.56 -5.06
N GLY A 257 -39.32 11.29 -4.79
CA GLY A 257 -40.27 10.26 -4.36
C GLY A 257 -40.89 9.53 -5.56
N ILE A 258 -40.87 8.20 -5.53
CA ILE A 258 -41.44 7.39 -6.61
C ILE A 258 -42.94 7.23 -6.38
N PRO A 259 -43.80 7.58 -7.37
CA PRO A 259 -45.24 7.38 -7.25
C PRO A 259 -45.61 5.92 -6.98
N ILE A 260 -46.49 5.68 -6.01
CA ILE A 260 -46.95 4.32 -5.60
C ILE A 260 -47.50 3.52 -6.79
N ALA A 261 -48.15 4.20 -7.75
CA ALA A 261 -48.68 3.58 -8.96
C ALA A 261 -47.58 2.93 -9.83
N LEU A 262 -46.39 3.53 -9.91
CA LEU A 262 -45.25 3.00 -10.66
C LEU A 262 -44.61 1.83 -9.91
N VAL A 263 -44.43 1.94 -8.58
CA VAL A 263 -43.87 0.87 -7.75
C VAL A 263 -44.71 -0.42 -7.82
N ASN A 264 -46.04 -0.28 -7.87
CA ASN A 264 -46.94 -1.43 -7.99
C ASN A 264 -46.78 -2.20 -9.32
N GLN A 265 -46.21 -1.59 -10.37
CA GLN A 265 -45.94 -2.27 -11.65
C GLN A 265 -44.69 -3.16 -11.58
N TYR A 266 -43.77 -2.89 -10.65
CA TYR A 266 -42.54 -3.67 -10.46
C TYR A 266 -42.69 -4.81 -9.44
N LYS A 267 -43.88 -5.01 -8.87
CA LYS A 267 -44.12 -6.17 -8.00
C LYS A 267 -43.95 -7.45 -8.82
N PRO A 268 -43.13 -8.42 -8.36
CA PRO A 268 -43.05 -9.72 -9.02
C PRO A 268 -44.44 -10.35 -9.02
N GLN A 269 -44.90 -10.76 -10.20
CA GLN A 269 -46.12 -11.55 -10.33
C GLN A 269 -45.76 -12.99 -9.93
N ASN A 270 -46.40 -13.47 -8.87
CA ASN A 270 -46.31 -14.87 -8.43
C ASN A 270 -46.94 -15.80 -9.46
#